data_AF-A0A420WTC5-F1
#
_entry.id   AF-A0A420WTC5-F1
#
_cell.length_a   1.000
_cell.length_b   1.000
_cell.length_c   1.000
_cell.angle_alpha   90.00
_cell.angle_beta   90.00
_cell.angle_gamma   90.00
#
_symmetry.space_group_name_H-M   'P 1'
#
loop_
_entity.id
_entity.type
_entity.pdbx_description
1 polymer ?
#
loop_
_entity_poly.entity_id
_entity_poly.type
_entity_poly.pdbx_seq_one_letter_code
_entity_poly.pdbx_strand_id
1 'polypeptide(L)'
;MNRFADLDEHALIRLAREGGVVAAPGLTRPRQIEFQRCSARERQRISAILDEADRCLPLGEPPGRGDQRFYRVLIWRGAERTGGDDDTAPGDELKVPEAHAPSSLVALWRDGPEPA
;
A
#
# COMPACT_ATOMS: atom_id res chain seq x y z
N MET A 1 -4.12 1.33 17.74
CA MET A 1 -2.98 2.25 17.53
C MET A 1 -2.81 2.40 16.03
N ASN A 2 -2.77 3.64 15.50
CA ASN A 2 -2.45 3.87 14.10
C ASN A 2 -0.92 3.87 13.93
N ARG A 3 -0.37 2.75 13.46
CA ARG A 3 1.09 2.58 13.30
C ARG A 3 1.69 3.30 12.09
N PHE A 4 0.85 3.93 11.28
CA PHE A 4 1.23 4.70 10.10
C PHE A 4 1.06 6.22 10.31
N ALA A 5 0.70 6.64 11.53
CA ALA A 5 0.57 8.03 11.89
C ALA A 5 1.92 8.79 11.88
N ASP A 6 3.04 8.07 12.00
CA ASP A 6 4.38 8.65 12.01
C ASP A 6 5.11 8.58 10.66
N LEU A 7 4.42 8.17 9.58
CA LEU A 7 5.01 8.21 8.23
C LEU A 7 5.39 9.65 7.86
N ASP A 8 6.68 9.87 7.66
CA ASP A 8 7.25 11.16 7.33
C ASP A 8 7.12 11.50 5.83
N GLU A 9 7.52 12.71 5.43
CA GLU A 9 7.39 13.16 4.05
C GLU A 9 8.22 12.34 3.05
N HIS A 10 9.29 11.70 3.47
CA HIS A 10 10.15 10.88 2.61
C HIS A 10 9.66 9.44 2.47
N ALA A 11 8.51 9.10 3.08
CA ALA A 11 7.93 7.77 2.94
C ALA A 11 7.59 7.43 1.48
N LEU A 12 7.78 6.16 1.12
CA LEU A 12 7.38 5.59 -0.16
C LEU A 12 6.37 4.49 0.08
N ILE A 13 5.27 4.50 -0.68
CA ILE A 13 4.28 3.42 -0.68
C ILE A 13 4.24 2.79 -2.06
N ARG A 14 4.27 1.47 -2.12
CA ARG A 14 4.01 0.70 -3.35
C ARG A 14 2.80 -0.18 -3.16
N LEU A 15 1.76 0.06 -3.96
CA LEU A 15 0.47 -0.60 -3.88
C LEU A 15 0.21 -1.39 -5.16
N ALA A 16 0.11 -2.70 -5.04
CA ALA A 16 -0.17 -3.61 -6.15
C ALA A 16 -1.38 -4.49 -5.84
N ARG A 17 -2.08 -4.93 -6.88
CA ARG A 17 -3.06 -6.03 -6.78
C ARG A 17 -2.41 -7.29 -7.34
N GLU A 18 -2.30 -8.32 -6.52
CA GLU A 18 -1.65 -9.59 -6.83
C GLU A 18 -2.66 -10.76 -6.74
N GLY A 19 -2.31 -11.89 -7.35
CA GLY A 19 -3.13 -13.10 -7.39
C GLY A 19 -4.18 -13.12 -8.51
N GLY A 20 -4.88 -14.26 -8.62
CA GLY A 20 -5.83 -14.55 -9.68
C GLY A 20 -5.19 -14.99 -11.01
N VAL A 21 -5.95 -15.72 -11.82
CA VAL A 21 -5.47 -16.41 -13.04
C VAL A 21 -5.39 -15.49 -14.27
N VAL A 22 -5.77 -14.20 -14.14
CA VAL A 22 -5.95 -13.31 -15.30
C VAL A 22 -4.94 -12.16 -15.26
N ALA A 23 -4.00 -12.16 -16.21
CA ALA A 23 -3.19 -11.00 -16.55
C ALA A 23 -4.07 -9.94 -17.23
N ALA A 24 -4.75 -9.11 -16.44
CA ALA A 24 -5.48 -7.95 -16.96
C ALA A 24 -4.46 -6.86 -17.35
N PRO A 25 -4.16 -6.64 -18.64
CA PRO A 25 -3.13 -5.69 -19.05
C PRO A 25 -3.64 -4.27 -18.79
N GLY A 26 -2.98 -3.52 -17.91
CA GLY A 26 -3.27 -2.10 -17.64
C GLY A 26 -3.63 -1.75 -16.20
N LEU A 27 -4.13 -2.71 -15.40
CA LEU A 27 -4.39 -2.52 -13.95
C LEU A 27 -3.34 -3.20 -13.05
N THR A 28 -2.34 -3.86 -13.64
CA THR A 28 -1.32 -4.64 -12.90
C THR A 28 -0.12 -3.82 -12.45
N ARG A 29 0.03 -2.56 -12.90
CA ARG A 29 1.23 -1.80 -12.55
C ARG A 29 1.16 -1.39 -11.08
N PRO A 30 2.15 -1.78 -10.26
CA PRO A 30 2.25 -1.31 -8.89
C PRO A 30 2.25 0.22 -8.89
N ARG A 31 1.36 0.81 -8.09
CA ARG A 31 1.30 2.25 -7.93
C ARG A 31 2.32 2.67 -6.88
N GLN A 32 3.27 3.50 -7.29
CA GLN A 32 4.22 4.12 -6.39
C GLN A 32 3.69 5.49 -5.96
N ILE A 33 3.70 5.75 -4.65
CA ILE A 33 3.24 6.99 -4.04
C ILE A 33 4.37 7.52 -3.18
N GLU A 34 4.99 8.61 -3.63
CA GLU A 34 6.01 9.33 -2.88
C GLU A 34 5.32 10.39 -2.03
N PHE A 35 5.48 10.31 -0.71
CA PHE A 35 4.85 11.26 0.21
C PHE A 35 5.32 12.70 -0.04
N GLN A 36 6.54 12.89 -0.55
CA GLN A 36 7.10 14.20 -0.93
C GLN A 36 6.29 14.89 -2.04
N ARG A 37 5.56 14.12 -2.85
CA ARG A 37 4.73 14.61 -3.95
C ARG A 37 3.26 14.80 -3.53
N CYS A 38 2.93 14.48 -2.29
CA CYS A 38 1.58 14.54 -1.74
C CYS A 38 1.43 15.74 -0.78
N SER A 39 0.25 16.37 -0.79
CA SER A 39 -0.08 17.39 0.20
C SER A 39 -0.10 16.79 1.62
N ALA A 40 0.02 17.63 2.66
CA ALA A 40 -0.07 17.16 4.06
C ALA A 40 -1.41 16.46 4.35
N ARG A 41 -2.50 16.98 3.78
CA ARG A 41 -3.84 16.38 3.87
C ARG A 41 -3.89 15.01 3.20
N GLU A 42 -3.28 14.87 2.02
CA GLU A 42 -3.28 13.60 1.30
C GLU A 42 -2.41 12.55 2.02
N ARG A 43 -1.28 12.95 2.60
CA ARG A 43 -0.47 12.07 3.46
C ARG A 43 -1.27 11.54 4.66
N GLN A 44 -2.00 12.42 5.35
CA GLN A 44 -2.88 12.02 6.46
C GLN A 44 -3.97 11.04 6.01
N ARG A 45 -4.58 11.30 4.85
CA ARG A 45 -5.58 10.41 4.25
C ARG A 45 -4.98 9.05 3.94
N ILE A 46 -3.82 9.00 3.30
CA ILE A 46 -3.14 7.73 2.98
C ILE A 46 -2.79 6.98 4.27
N SER A 47 -2.24 7.63 5.29
CA SER A 47 -1.98 7.00 6.60
C SER A 47 -3.24 6.41 7.23
N ALA A 48 -4.40 7.07 7.11
CA ALA A 48 -5.68 6.52 7.59
C ALA A 48 -6.15 5.30 6.78
N ILE A 49 -5.93 5.30 5.46
CA ILE A 49 -6.23 4.16 4.58
C ILE A 49 -5.36 2.95 4.94
N LEU A 50 -4.06 3.17 5.20
CA LEU A 50 -3.15 2.10 5.60
C LEU A 50 -3.54 1.50 6.95
N ASP A 51 -3.96 2.34 7.90
CA ASP A 51 -4.44 1.91 9.21
C ASP A 51 -5.76 1.13 9.12
N GLU A 52 -6.66 1.53 8.22
CA GLU A 52 -7.88 0.76 7.90
C GLU A 52 -7.54 -0.59 7.26
N ALA A 53 -6.63 -0.61 6.29
CA ALA A 53 -6.14 -1.81 5.62
C ALA A 53 -5.50 -2.81 6.58
N ASP A 54 -4.70 -2.33 7.54
CA ASP A 54 -4.07 -3.18 8.57
C ASP A 54 -5.10 -3.85 9.48
N ARG A 55 -6.18 -3.16 9.83
CA ARG A 55 -7.30 -3.75 10.58
C ARG A 55 -8.09 -4.80 9.80
N CYS A 56 -8.01 -4.78 8.47
CA CYS A 56 -8.66 -5.76 7.59
C CYS A 56 -7.79 -7.00 7.33
N LEU A 57 -6.58 -7.08 7.91
CA LEU A 57 -5.73 -8.25 7.78
C LEU A 57 -6.36 -9.48 8.47
N PRO A 58 -6.31 -10.67 7.84
CA PRO A 58 -6.82 -11.87 8.47
C PRO A 58 -5.97 -12.30 9.67
N LEU A 59 -6.62 -12.70 10.75
CA LEU A 59 -6.01 -13.40 11.89
C LEU A 59 -5.75 -14.87 11.49
N GLY A 60 -4.82 -15.11 10.56
CA GLY A 60 -4.61 -16.45 10.02
C GLY A 60 -3.63 -16.50 8.87
N GLU A 61 -3.87 -17.39 7.92
CA GLU A 61 -2.99 -17.56 6.77
C GLU A 61 -3.00 -16.32 5.87
N PRO A 62 -1.82 -15.86 5.41
CA PRO A 62 -1.73 -14.71 4.52
C PRO A 62 -2.40 -15.04 3.18
N PRO A 63 -3.01 -14.05 2.52
CA PRO A 63 -3.69 -14.28 1.26
C PRO A 63 -2.70 -14.59 0.13
N GLY A 64 -3.24 -15.12 -0.97
CA GLY A 64 -2.46 -15.47 -2.17
C GLY A 64 -2.29 -16.96 -2.40
N ARG A 65 -3.11 -17.81 -1.76
CA ARG A 65 -3.24 -19.23 -2.14
C ARG A 65 -4.22 -19.38 -3.30
N GLY A 66 -3.82 -20.17 -4.30
CA GLY A 66 -4.67 -20.49 -5.46
C GLY A 66 -4.98 -19.25 -6.29
N ASP A 67 -6.27 -18.99 -6.50
CA ASP A 67 -6.80 -17.86 -7.25
C ASP A 67 -7.13 -16.64 -6.38
N GLN A 68 -6.86 -16.71 -5.07
CA GLN A 68 -7.17 -15.63 -4.14
C GLN A 68 -6.39 -14.36 -4.49
N ARG A 69 -7.15 -13.30 -4.76
CA ARG A 69 -6.62 -11.96 -5.01
C ARG A 69 -6.43 -11.18 -3.72
N PHE A 70 -5.41 -10.34 -3.71
CA PHE A 70 -5.10 -9.46 -2.59
C PHE A 70 -4.39 -8.20 -3.04
N TYR A 71 -4.45 -7.17 -2.20
CA TYR A 71 -3.65 -5.97 -2.33
C TYR A 71 -2.38 -6.12 -1.50
N ARG A 72 -1.24 -5.96 -2.15
CA ARG A 72 0.06 -5.91 -1.51
C ARG A 72 0.49 -4.46 -1.36
N VAL A 73 0.74 -4.04 -0.13
CA VAL A 73 1.22 -2.69 0.19
C VAL A 73 2.60 -2.80 0.82
N LEU A 74 3.60 -2.22 0.16
CA LEU A 74 4.96 -2.12 0.67
C LEU A 74 5.21 -0.68 1.10
N ILE A 75 5.81 -0.50 2.27
CA ILE A 75 5.94 0.79 2.92
C ILE A 75 7.40 0.94 3.34
N TRP A 76 8.04 1.99 2.84
CA TRP A 76 9.38 2.43 3.27
C TRP A 76 9.23 3.74 4.01
N ARG A 77 9.74 3.81 5.24
CA ARG A 77 9.85 5.05 6.02
C ARG A 77 11.06 5.85 5.52
N GLY A 78 11.03 7.18 5.68
CA GLY A 78 12.08 8.07 5.16
C GLY A 78 13.48 7.71 5.63
N ALA A 79 13.63 7.32 6.89
CA ALA A 79 14.91 6.91 7.48
C ALA A 79 15.51 5.64 6.85
N GLU A 80 14.67 4.75 6.32
CA GLU A 80 15.09 3.46 5.72
C GLU A 80 15.70 3.67 4.33
N ARG A 81 15.35 4.77 3.65
CA ARG A 81 15.79 5.07 2.28
C ARG A 81 17.15 5.81 2.18
N THR A 82 17.84 5.99 3.31
CA THR A 82 19.08 6.81 3.40
C THR A 82 20.26 6.22 2.60
N GLY A 83 20.17 4.97 2.17
CA GLY A 83 21.26 4.24 1.50
C GLY A 83 21.04 3.99 0.01
N GLY A 84 20.50 4.92 -0.79
CA GLY A 84 20.67 4.96 -2.27
C GLY A 84 20.18 3.78 -3.13
N ASP A 85 19.84 2.63 -2.56
CA ASP A 85 19.61 1.38 -3.26
C ASP A 85 18.11 1.04 -3.34
N ASP A 86 17.67 0.77 -4.57
CA ASP A 86 16.33 0.26 -4.92
C ASP A 86 16.06 -1.13 -4.31
N ASP A 87 17.10 -1.79 -3.76
CA ASP A 87 17.06 -3.10 -3.10
C ASP A 87 16.74 -3.03 -1.59
N THR A 88 16.53 -1.83 -1.04
CA THR A 88 16.18 -1.67 0.37
C THR A 88 14.86 -2.39 0.67
N ALA A 89 14.86 -3.33 1.61
CA ALA A 89 13.65 -4.02 2.04
C ALA A 89 12.63 -3.02 2.66
N PRO A 90 11.32 -3.20 2.43
CA PRO A 90 10.31 -2.35 3.04
C PRO A 90 10.27 -2.57 4.56
N GLY A 91 10.07 -1.50 5.33
CA GLY A 91 9.91 -1.56 6.78
C GLY A 91 8.59 -2.23 7.20
N ASP A 92 7.52 -2.01 6.43
CA ASP A 92 6.22 -2.62 6.66
C ASP A 92 5.63 -3.23 5.36
N GLU A 93 4.97 -4.38 5.49
CA GLU A 93 4.23 -5.03 4.40
C GLU A 93 2.80 -5.40 4.85
N LEU A 94 1.80 -5.01 4.05
CA LEU A 94 0.40 -5.43 4.20
C LEU A 94 -0.01 -6.33 3.04
N LYS A 95 -0.71 -7.42 3.34
CA LYS A 95 -1.38 -8.27 2.36
C LYS A 95 -2.87 -8.37 2.67
N VAL A 96 -3.65 -7.50 2.03
CA VAL A 96 -5.08 -7.37 2.31
C VAL A 96 -5.88 -8.19 1.30
N PRO A 97 -6.64 -9.22 1.71
CA PRO A 97 -7.48 -10.00 0.79
C PRO A 97 -8.45 -9.06 0.04
N GLU A 98 -8.60 -9.22 -1.28
CA GLU A 98 -9.48 -8.33 -2.08
C GLU A 98 -10.92 -8.35 -1.56
N ALA A 99 -11.39 -9.50 -1.04
CA ALA A 99 -12.72 -9.66 -0.44
C ALA A 99 -12.95 -8.84 0.84
N HIS A 100 -11.88 -8.45 1.53
CA HIS A 100 -11.94 -7.67 2.78
C HIS A 100 -11.28 -6.30 2.64
N ALA A 101 -10.82 -5.94 1.43
CA ALA A 101 -10.13 -4.69 1.21
C ALA A 101 -11.10 -3.52 1.42
N PRO A 102 -10.72 -2.52 2.23
CA PRO A 102 -11.57 -1.34 2.39
C PRO A 102 -11.66 -0.61 1.04
N SER A 103 -12.83 -0.04 0.76
CA SER A 103 -13.10 0.66 -0.50
C SER A 103 -12.14 1.82 -0.74
N SER A 104 -11.64 2.42 0.33
CA SER A 104 -10.62 3.46 0.35
C SER A 104 -9.27 2.97 -0.21
N LEU A 105 -8.82 1.75 0.13
CA LEU A 105 -7.60 1.13 -0.41
C LEU A 105 -7.77 0.77 -1.90
N VAL A 106 -8.95 0.26 -2.27
CA VAL A 106 -9.27 -0.05 -3.67
C VAL A 106 -9.25 1.22 -4.53
N ALA A 107 -9.82 2.31 -4.03
CA ALA A 107 -9.80 3.62 -4.70
C ALA A 107 -8.38 4.17 -4.81
N LEU A 108 -7.57 4.10 -3.73
CA LEU A 108 -6.18 4.52 -3.76
C LEU A 108 -5.35 3.76 -4.80
N TRP A 109 -5.58 2.45 -4.94
CA TRP A 109 -4.94 1.65 -5.99
C TRP A 109 -5.38 2.07 -7.39
N ARG A 110 -6.70 2.20 -7.60
CA ARG A 110 -7.31 2.51 -8.90
C ARG A 110 -6.93 3.91 -9.38
N ASP A 111 -7.20 4.92 -8.56
CA ASP A 111 -7.17 6.33 -8.94
C ASP A 111 -5.83 6.99 -8.58
N GLY A 112 -5.18 6.50 -7.52
CA GLY A 112 -3.97 7.09 -6.97
C GLY A 112 -4.22 8.18 -5.95
N PRO A 113 -3.15 8.85 -5.48
CA PRO A 113 -3.30 9.96 -4.56
C PRO A 113 -4.04 11.10 -5.25
N GLU A 114 -4.83 11.86 -4.49
CA GLU A 114 -5.45 13.08 -5.01
C GLU A 114 -4.37 14.07 -5.49
N PRO A 115 -4.58 14.75 -6.64
CA PRO A 115 -3.66 15.78 -7.10
C PRO A 115 -3.60 16.91 -6.06
N ALA A 116 -2.38 17.40 -5.82
CA ALA A 116 -2.09 18.50 -4.89
C ALA A 116 -2.67 19.84 -5.35
#